data_AF-A0A2E8FFU5-F1
#
_entry.id   AF-A0A2E8FFU5-F1
#
_cell.length_a   1.000
_cell.length_b   1.000
_cell.length_c   1.000
_cell.angle_alpha   90.00
_cell.angle_beta   90.00
_cell.angle_gamma   90.00
#
_symmetry.space_group_name_H-M   'P 1'
#
loop_
_entity.id
_entity.type
_entity.pdbx_description
1 polymer ?
#
loop_
_entity_poly.entity_id
_entity_poly.type
_entity_poly.pdbx_seq_one_letter_code
_entity_poly.pdbx_strand_id
1 'polypeptide(L)'
;MLFIGTPALILPLMWLSRQRFSDQTIYALVTAFGATGHHLPGMMRAYGDRALFRRFRLRFTLVPALLLAVSLPLLFTELRQGMMVVLLFWGFWHGLMQVYGFVRIYDAKVGQHDARTATLDWWLCFAWFGAGLVNSDGRMFQILEVFYQTGGPVIPANWFGGFRTAWNALTLLITLGFLGHLVGGLSRNRPANPVKLATLALSIAYWWFAMVMIDNIVIGLALFEIFHDVQYLAIVWVFNQKRVDSDPDVGSFSQFLFRRSWAMLGLYVGLVLGYGFLGNLQAQTDIKPLQNTLVALVWTSTLLHFYLDGFVWKVRERGTQKGLGIDDPQGTDDSRPLTEGMIHAMKWIPFVGAVLLLTASQWWQRGVHATPEERDRLETLRYERLVQAVPTYDHAHLTLGTRRAAAGDFAAARRSFTFALKFSHDNNAAAHYNLGLVLAGQKEFAPAIEHYKKSLSLDPRSVESHFALAAALQSQSQTVDAEKHFLAALEFNPDFAAAHLGLGGLYRSTGQFQQAEQRLLRAIELLEGTPGDGRDLRAARDQLRLVRDASR
;
A
#
# COMPACT_ATOMS: atom_id res chain seq x y z
N MET A 1 1.30 28.82 -6.00
CA MET A 1 2.68 28.44 -5.63
C MET A 1 2.75 27.07 -5.00
N LEU A 2 2.13 26.79 -3.85
CA LEU A 2 2.19 25.45 -3.22
C LEU A 2 1.78 24.32 -4.18
N PHE A 3 0.64 24.45 -4.86
CA PHE A 3 0.12 23.43 -5.78
C PHE A 3 1.05 23.02 -6.94
N ILE A 4 1.83 23.99 -7.46
CA ILE A 4 2.71 23.80 -8.61
C ILE A 4 4.15 23.51 -8.17
N GLY A 5 4.55 24.06 -7.01
CA GLY A 5 5.90 23.89 -6.45
C GLY A 5 6.10 22.61 -5.66
N THR A 6 5.02 21.95 -5.20
CA THR A 6 5.13 20.71 -4.41
C THR A 6 5.92 19.60 -5.12
N PRO A 7 5.68 19.27 -6.41
CA PRO A 7 6.52 18.28 -7.12
C PRO A 7 7.98 18.69 -7.24
N ALA A 8 8.26 19.98 -7.44
CA ALA A 8 9.62 20.50 -7.53
C ALA A 8 10.40 20.40 -6.20
N LEU A 9 9.69 20.29 -5.07
CA LEU A 9 10.26 20.07 -3.75
C LEU A 9 10.35 18.58 -3.39
N ILE A 10 9.27 17.81 -3.61
CA ILE A 10 9.19 16.40 -3.20
C ILE A 10 10.18 15.54 -3.97
N LEU A 11 10.32 15.72 -5.29
CA LEU A 11 11.16 14.83 -6.11
C LEU A 11 12.64 14.87 -5.70
N PRO A 12 13.28 16.04 -5.51
CA PRO A 12 14.64 16.11 -4.98
C PRO A 12 14.78 15.57 -3.55
N LEU A 13 13.83 15.89 -2.67
CA LEU A 13 13.83 15.41 -1.27
C LEU A 13 13.74 13.88 -1.20
N MET A 14 12.90 13.27 -2.04
CA MET A 14 12.75 11.82 -2.09
C MET A 14 14.01 11.16 -2.67
N TRP A 15 14.59 11.75 -3.71
CA TRP A 15 15.85 11.27 -4.29
C TRP A 15 16.99 11.29 -3.27
N LEU A 16 17.15 12.39 -2.52
CA LEU A 16 18.12 12.48 -1.43
C LEU A 16 17.82 11.50 -0.30
N SER A 17 16.54 11.32 0.05
CA SER A 17 16.15 10.39 1.13
C SER A 17 16.48 8.94 0.77
N ARG A 18 16.28 8.53 -0.48
CA ARG A 18 16.64 7.19 -0.98
C ARG A 18 18.12 6.85 -0.88
N GLN A 19 19.00 7.86 -0.89
CA GLN A 19 20.43 7.64 -0.71
C GLN A 19 20.81 7.31 0.74
N ARG A 20 19.95 7.65 1.70
CA ARG A 20 20.26 7.62 3.14
C ARG A 20 19.36 6.69 3.95
N PHE A 21 18.17 6.40 3.45
CA PHE A 21 17.15 5.60 4.13
C PHE A 21 16.65 4.50 3.21
N SER A 22 16.30 3.34 3.79
CA SER A 22 15.72 2.25 3.03
C SER A 22 14.32 2.60 2.53
N ASP A 23 13.88 1.93 1.47
CA ASP A 23 12.54 2.05 0.90
C ASP A 23 11.44 1.85 1.98
N GLN A 24 11.68 0.91 2.91
CA GLN A 24 10.76 0.64 4.02
C GLN A 24 10.73 1.77 5.05
N THR A 25 11.87 2.38 5.38
CA THR A 25 11.93 3.55 6.27
C THR A 25 11.24 4.75 5.64
N ILE A 26 11.45 4.99 4.34
CA ILE A 26 10.77 6.04 3.60
C ILE A 26 9.26 5.78 3.63
N TYR A 27 8.82 4.55 3.33
CA TYR A 27 7.40 4.20 3.40
C TYR A 27 6.81 4.37 4.80
N ALA A 28 7.51 3.94 5.85
CA ALA A 28 7.04 4.07 7.21
C ALA A 28 6.87 5.56 7.61
N LEU A 29 7.80 6.41 7.15
CA LEU A 29 7.69 7.86 7.29
C LEU A 29 6.50 8.41 6.48
N VAL A 30 6.30 7.96 5.25
CA VAL A 30 5.18 8.43 4.41
C VAL A 30 3.83 7.94 4.91
N THR A 31 3.74 6.72 5.42
CA THR A 31 2.51 6.19 6.02
C THR A 31 2.15 6.98 7.28
N ALA A 32 3.18 7.38 8.04
CA ALA A 32 3.01 8.21 9.24
C ALA A 32 2.75 9.68 8.94
N PHE A 33 3.33 10.24 7.88
CA PHE A 33 3.13 11.64 7.51
C PHE A 33 1.86 11.84 6.66
N GLY A 34 1.76 11.05 5.59
CA GLY A 34 0.75 11.14 4.56
C GLY A 34 -0.49 10.33 4.93
N ALA A 35 -0.40 9.00 4.95
CA ALA A 35 -1.59 8.13 4.86
C ALA A 35 -2.60 8.21 6.02
N THR A 36 -2.19 8.64 7.22
CA THR A 36 -3.06 8.67 8.40
C THR A 36 -3.16 10.06 9.02
N GLY A 37 -2.06 10.80 9.08
CA GLY A 37 -2.00 12.17 9.61
C GLY A 37 -2.96 13.15 8.93
N HIS A 38 -3.16 13.03 7.62
CA HIS A 38 -3.94 13.99 6.84
C HIS A 38 -5.46 13.93 7.11
N HIS A 39 -5.96 12.89 7.78
CA HIS A 39 -7.38 12.79 8.16
C HIS A 39 -7.75 13.80 9.25
N LEU A 40 -6.80 14.11 10.14
CA LEU A 40 -6.98 15.02 11.26
C LEU A 40 -7.53 16.40 10.80
N PRO A 41 -6.97 17.08 9.80
CA PRO A 41 -7.52 18.31 9.24
C PRO A 41 -9.03 18.27 8.91
N GLY A 42 -9.49 17.21 8.25
CA GLY A 42 -10.90 17.03 7.89
C GLY A 42 -11.78 16.88 9.13
N MET A 43 -11.32 16.13 10.13
CA MET A 43 -11.99 16.00 11.42
C MET A 43 -12.03 17.34 12.17
N MET A 44 -10.90 18.03 12.30
CA MET A 44 -10.83 19.34 12.97
C MET A 44 -11.76 20.35 12.31
N ARG A 45 -11.92 20.29 10.98
CA ARG A 45 -12.86 21.13 10.26
C ARG A 45 -14.31 20.77 10.58
N ALA A 46 -14.67 19.49 10.61
CA ALA A 46 -16.04 19.04 10.87
C ALA A 46 -16.47 19.25 12.33
N TYR A 47 -15.59 18.96 13.28
CA TYR A 47 -15.86 19.03 14.72
C TYR A 47 -15.53 20.39 15.35
N GLY A 48 -14.63 21.17 14.73
CA GLY A 48 -14.24 22.50 15.22
C GLY A 48 -15.23 23.61 14.85
N ASP A 49 -16.13 23.35 13.90
CA ASP A 49 -17.18 24.28 13.49
C ASP A 49 -18.45 24.08 14.31
N ARG A 50 -18.73 24.97 15.27
CA ARG A 50 -19.88 24.86 16.16
C ARG A 50 -21.21 24.91 15.42
N ALA A 51 -21.33 25.74 14.38
CA ALA A 51 -22.57 25.88 13.62
C ALA A 51 -22.84 24.64 12.77
N LEU A 52 -21.81 24.18 12.05
CA LEU A 52 -21.88 22.96 11.24
C LEU A 52 -22.13 21.73 12.12
N PHE A 53 -21.42 21.60 13.24
CA PHE A 53 -21.58 20.48 14.16
C PHE A 53 -22.96 20.46 14.80
N ARG A 54 -23.48 21.61 15.24
CA ARG A 54 -24.83 21.69 15.82
C ARG A 54 -25.89 21.27 14.80
N ARG A 55 -25.74 21.70 13.55
CA ARG A 55 -26.64 21.37 12.43
C ARG A 55 -26.65 19.87 12.11
N PHE A 56 -25.51 19.19 12.19
CA PHE A 56 -25.37 17.78 11.82
C PHE A 56 -24.98 16.87 12.98
N ARG A 57 -25.36 17.27 14.21
CA ARG A 57 -24.91 16.64 15.45
C ARG A 57 -25.07 15.13 15.43
N LEU A 58 -26.27 14.66 15.08
CA LEU A 58 -26.58 13.23 15.04
C LEU A 58 -25.66 12.46 14.08
N ARG A 59 -25.40 13.01 12.89
CA ARG A 59 -24.52 12.38 11.89
C ARG A 59 -23.08 12.35 12.37
N PHE A 60 -22.56 13.46 12.88
CA PHE A 60 -21.18 13.54 13.35
C PHE A 60 -20.92 12.76 14.65
N THR A 61 -21.96 12.45 15.44
CA THR A 61 -21.84 11.56 16.60
C THR A 61 -22.00 10.08 16.24
N LEU A 62 -22.93 9.72 15.35
CA LEU A 62 -23.25 8.32 15.05
C LEU A 62 -22.34 7.71 13.98
N VAL A 63 -21.93 8.48 12.97
CA VAL A 63 -21.12 7.95 11.85
C VAL A 63 -19.78 7.37 12.32
N PRO A 64 -19.00 8.01 13.21
CA PRO A 64 -17.77 7.39 13.72
C PRO A 64 -18.03 6.06 14.43
N ALA A 65 -19.07 5.98 15.26
CA ALA A 65 -19.44 4.75 15.96
C ALA A 65 -19.89 3.65 14.99
N LEU A 66 -20.66 4.01 13.96
CA LEU A 66 -21.09 3.09 12.91
C LEU A 66 -19.90 2.58 12.08
N LEU A 67 -18.99 3.46 11.68
CA LEU A 67 -17.78 3.08 10.94
C LEU A 67 -16.86 2.19 11.78
N LEU A 68 -16.75 2.45 13.08
CA LEU A 68 -16.03 1.59 14.00
C LEU A 68 -16.71 0.21 14.11
N ALA A 69 -18.03 0.17 14.25
CA ALA A 69 -18.80 -1.07 14.30
C ALA A 69 -18.68 -1.89 13.01
N VAL A 70 -18.56 -1.24 11.84
CA VAL A 70 -18.28 -1.89 10.55
C VAL A 70 -16.82 -2.36 10.45
N SER A 71 -15.88 -1.62 11.06
CA SER A 71 -14.46 -1.94 11.01
C SER A 71 -14.04 -3.06 11.97
N LEU A 72 -14.75 -3.24 13.08
CA LEU A 72 -14.44 -4.27 14.09
C LEU A 72 -14.56 -5.71 13.55
N PRO A 73 -15.60 -6.09 12.77
CA PRO A 73 -15.64 -7.40 12.11
C PRO A 73 -14.49 -7.62 11.12
N LEU A 74 -13.84 -6.57 10.60
CA LEU A 74 -12.69 -6.71 9.69
C LEU A 74 -11.41 -7.20 10.39
N LEU A 75 -11.46 -7.37 11.71
CA LEU A 75 -10.42 -8.09 12.44
C LEU A 75 -10.35 -9.56 11.99
N PHE A 76 -11.45 -10.14 11.50
CA PHE A 76 -11.44 -11.44 10.82
C PHE A 76 -10.76 -11.34 9.45
N THR A 77 -9.82 -12.25 9.18
CA THR A 77 -8.94 -12.22 8.01
C THR A 77 -9.68 -12.20 6.66
N GLU A 78 -10.80 -12.92 6.56
CA GLU A 78 -11.57 -13.01 5.31
C GLU A 78 -12.30 -11.70 4.97
N LEU A 79 -12.93 -11.08 5.97
CA LEU A 79 -13.58 -9.78 5.80
C LEU A 79 -12.55 -8.66 5.54
N ARG A 80 -11.36 -8.78 6.12
CA ARG A 80 -10.24 -7.86 5.87
C ARG A 80 -9.84 -7.82 4.40
N GLN A 81 -9.74 -8.98 3.75
CA GLN A 81 -9.34 -9.07 2.33
C GLN A 81 -10.39 -8.44 1.42
N GLY A 82 -11.68 -8.69 1.66
CA GLY A 82 -12.77 -8.06 0.91
C GLY A 82 -12.73 -6.53 0.98
N MET A 83 -12.43 -5.98 2.15
CA MET A 83 -12.37 -4.54 2.33
C MET A 83 -11.05 -3.90 1.82
N MET A 84 -9.97 -4.67 1.66
CA MET A 84 -8.78 -4.17 0.92
C MET A 84 -9.13 -3.81 -0.52
N VAL A 85 -10.03 -4.56 -1.18
CA VAL A 85 -10.55 -4.20 -2.51
C VAL A 85 -11.22 -2.83 -2.46
N VAL A 86 -12.10 -2.62 -1.47
CA VAL A 86 -12.82 -1.36 -1.28
C VAL A 86 -11.85 -0.20 -1.11
N LEU A 87 -10.89 -0.33 -0.20
CA LEU A 87 -9.90 0.73 0.07
C LEU A 87 -9.01 1.02 -1.14
N LEU A 88 -8.60 -0.02 -1.87
CA LEU A 88 -7.78 0.12 -3.07
C LEU A 88 -8.50 0.94 -4.14
N PHE A 89 -9.73 0.54 -4.50
CA PHE A 89 -10.52 1.28 -5.49
C PHE A 89 -10.96 2.66 -5.00
N TRP A 90 -11.29 2.79 -3.71
CA TRP A 90 -11.73 4.04 -3.15
C TRP A 90 -10.60 5.07 -3.05
N GLY A 91 -9.38 4.67 -2.68
CA GLY A 91 -8.22 5.56 -2.68
C GLY A 91 -8.00 6.20 -4.05
N PHE A 92 -8.12 5.40 -5.12
CA PHE A 92 -8.03 5.91 -6.50
C PHE A 92 -9.17 6.86 -6.86
N TRP A 93 -10.40 6.48 -6.51
CA TRP A 93 -11.57 7.34 -6.72
C TRP A 93 -11.44 8.68 -5.98
N HIS A 94 -10.96 8.66 -4.74
CA HIS A 94 -10.70 9.85 -3.94
C HIS A 94 -9.69 10.75 -4.66
N GLY A 95 -8.49 10.24 -4.97
CA GLY A 95 -7.44 11.03 -5.62
C GLY A 95 -7.93 11.69 -6.93
N LEU A 96 -8.69 10.96 -7.75
CA LEU A 96 -9.35 11.48 -8.95
C LEU A 96 -10.33 12.61 -8.62
N MET A 97 -11.26 12.37 -7.70
CA MET A 97 -12.32 13.33 -7.35
C MET A 97 -11.75 14.59 -6.72
N GLN A 98 -10.66 14.49 -5.97
CA GLN A 98 -9.96 15.62 -5.42
C GLN A 98 -9.35 16.51 -6.51
N VAL A 99 -8.63 15.94 -7.48
CA VAL A 99 -8.08 16.70 -8.62
C VAL A 99 -9.22 17.37 -9.41
N TYR A 100 -10.29 16.64 -9.69
CA TYR A 100 -11.48 17.19 -10.33
C TYR A 100 -12.08 18.36 -9.52
N GLY A 101 -12.23 18.21 -8.20
CA GLY A 101 -12.74 19.24 -7.31
C GLY A 101 -11.89 20.51 -7.32
N PHE A 102 -10.57 20.39 -7.34
CA PHE A 102 -9.66 21.54 -7.43
C PHE A 102 -9.78 22.28 -8.75
N VAL A 103 -9.87 21.55 -9.85
CA VAL A 103 -10.12 22.11 -11.18
C VAL A 103 -11.42 22.91 -11.20
N ARG A 104 -12.48 22.39 -10.55
CA ARG A 104 -13.75 23.13 -10.42
C ARG A 104 -13.64 24.38 -9.57
N ILE A 105 -12.82 24.38 -8.51
CA ILE A 105 -12.56 25.58 -7.70
C ILE A 105 -11.91 26.68 -8.55
N TYR A 106 -10.93 26.34 -9.39
CA TYR A 106 -10.25 27.34 -10.22
C TYR A 106 -11.15 27.94 -11.28
N ASP A 107 -12.00 27.13 -11.92
CA ASP A 107 -13.01 27.64 -12.83
C ASP A 107 -14.04 28.55 -12.11
N ALA A 108 -14.48 28.16 -10.90
CA ALA A 108 -15.40 28.98 -10.11
C ALA A 108 -14.80 30.35 -9.73
N LYS A 109 -13.49 30.43 -9.46
CA LYS A 109 -12.80 31.69 -9.16
C LYS A 109 -12.80 32.69 -10.32
N VAL A 110 -12.96 32.22 -11.56
CA VAL A 110 -13.07 33.06 -12.75
C VAL A 110 -14.50 33.13 -13.30
N GLY A 111 -15.49 32.67 -12.52
CA GLY A 111 -16.90 32.69 -12.91
C GLY A 111 -17.29 31.69 -14.01
N GLN A 112 -16.44 30.69 -14.29
CA GLN A 112 -16.71 29.69 -15.33
C GLN A 112 -17.52 28.51 -14.77
N HIS A 113 -18.76 28.38 -15.20
CA HIS A 113 -19.71 27.35 -14.74
C HIS A 113 -20.27 26.46 -15.87
N ASP A 114 -19.59 26.42 -17.01
CA ASP A 114 -20.05 25.62 -18.16
C ASP A 114 -20.09 24.13 -17.84
N ALA A 115 -21.27 23.51 -18.04
CA ALA A 115 -21.51 22.12 -17.74
C ALA A 115 -20.68 21.18 -18.64
N ARG A 116 -20.49 21.54 -19.91
CA ARG A 116 -19.69 20.73 -20.85
C ARG A 116 -18.22 20.68 -20.41
N THR A 117 -17.67 21.82 -20.03
CA THR A 117 -16.32 21.91 -19.45
C THR A 117 -16.19 21.02 -18.20
N ALA A 118 -17.15 21.07 -17.28
CA ALA A 118 -17.14 20.23 -16.08
C ALA A 118 -17.20 18.73 -16.40
N THR A 119 -18.05 18.33 -17.34
CA THR A 119 -18.15 16.93 -17.79
C THR A 119 -16.84 16.46 -18.43
N LEU A 120 -16.21 17.27 -19.28
CA LEU A 120 -14.95 16.92 -19.92
C LEU A 120 -13.79 16.85 -18.91
N ASP A 121 -13.73 17.75 -17.93
CA ASP A 121 -12.73 17.69 -16.85
C ASP A 121 -12.85 16.37 -16.06
N TRP A 122 -14.09 15.98 -15.74
CA TRP A 122 -14.34 14.74 -15.01
C TRP A 122 -13.89 13.52 -15.80
N TRP A 123 -14.27 13.44 -17.08
CA TRP A 123 -13.86 12.35 -17.97
C TRP A 123 -12.35 12.31 -18.17
N LEU A 124 -11.70 13.47 -18.28
CA LEU A 124 -10.26 13.56 -18.41
C LEU A 124 -9.56 13.01 -17.15
N CYS A 125 -10.00 13.42 -15.96
CA CYS A 125 -9.50 12.86 -14.70
C CYS A 125 -9.74 11.34 -14.64
N PHE A 126 -10.94 10.87 -14.95
CA PHE A 126 -11.28 9.45 -14.94
C PHE A 126 -10.39 8.62 -15.87
N ALA A 127 -10.23 9.07 -17.10
CA ALA A 127 -9.48 8.33 -18.10
C ALA A 127 -7.98 8.27 -17.77
N TRP A 128 -7.39 9.40 -17.36
CA TRP A 128 -5.96 9.45 -17.02
C TRP A 128 -5.61 8.77 -15.69
N PHE A 129 -6.47 8.89 -14.67
CA PHE A 129 -6.26 8.15 -13.43
C PHE A 129 -6.33 6.65 -13.66
N GLY A 130 -7.36 6.19 -14.38
CA GLY A 130 -7.47 4.78 -14.78
C GLY A 130 -6.32 4.33 -15.67
N ALA A 131 -5.82 5.18 -16.58
CA ALA A 131 -4.69 4.83 -17.44
C ALA A 131 -3.42 4.58 -16.62
N GLY A 132 -3.16 5.37 -15.58
CA GLY A 132 -2.04 5.11 -14.68
C GLY A 132 -2.15 3.79 -13.91
N LEU A 133 -3.36 3.32 -13.60
CA LEU A 133 -3.55 1.99 -12.99
C LEU A 133 -3.33 0.88 -14.00
N VAL A 134 -3.98 0.98 -15.15
CA VAL A 134 -4.01 -0.10 -16.14
C VAL A 134 -2.66 -0.31 -16.82
N ASN A 135 -1.86 0.76 -16.96
CA ASN A 135 -0.50 0.70 -17.50
C ASN A 135 0.58 0.51 -16.41
N SER A 136 0.19 0.42 -15.14
CA SER A 136 1.12 0.05 -14.07
C SER A 136 1.04 -1.45 -13.82
N ASP A 137 2.09 -2.17 -14.18
CA ASP A 137 2.15 -3.61 -13.98
C ASP A 137 2.10 -3.98 -12.48
N GLY A 138 2.77 -3.21 -11.61
CA GLY A 138 2.69 -3.42 -10.17
C GLY A 138 1.28 -3.23 -9.61
N ARG A 139 0.56 -2.18 -10.04
CA ARG A 139 -0.84 -1.97 -9.60
C ARG A 139 -1.78 -3.01 -10.16
N MET A 140 -1.60 -3.40 -11.42
CA MET A 140 -2.38 -4.47 -12.00
C MET A 140 -2.16 -5.79 -11.27
N PHE A 141 -0.90 -6.11 -10.93
CA PHE A 141 -0.59 -7.26 -10.09
C PHE A 141 -1.33 -7.19 -8.75
N GLN A 142 -1.22 -6.07 -8.03
CA GLN A 142 -1.87 -5.88 -6.72
C GLN A 142 -3.40 -6.02 -6.81
N ILE A 143 -4.04 -5.37 -7.79
CA ILE A 143 -5.50 -5.43 -7.98
C ILE A 143 -5.95 -6.87 -8.24
N LEU A 144 -5.26 -7.56 -9.15
CA LEU A 144 -5.62 -8.93 -9.53
C LEU A 144 -5.31 -9.94 -8.44
N GLU A 145 -4.21 -9.76 -7.72
CA GLU A 145 -3.86 -10.60 -6.58
C GLU A 145 -4.92 -10.47 -5.48
N VAL A 146 -5.30 -9.26 -5.09
CA VAL A 146 -6.37 -9.05 -4.10
C VAL A 146 -7.70 -9.62 -4.64
N PHE A 147 -8.04 -9.40 -5.91
CA PHE A 147 -9.24 -9.98 -6.51
C PHE A 147 -9.27 -11.51 -6.38
N TYR A 148 -8.17 -12.20 -6.71
CA TYR A 148 -8.06 -13.65 -6.56
C TYR A 148 -8.08 -14.09 -5.09
N GLN A 149 -7.41 -13.37 -4.19
CA GLN A 149 -7.42 -13.66 -2.75
C GLN A 149 -8.84 -13.59 -2.19
N THR A 150 -9.65 -12.63 -2.65
CA THR A 150 -11.07 -12.48 -2.30
C THR A 150 -12.01 -13.45 -3.02
N GLY A 151 -11.49 -14.53 -3.62
CA GLY A 151 -12.34 -15.56 -4.25
C GLY A 151 -12.77 -15.25 -5.69
N GLY A 152 -12.21 -14.22 -6.31
CA GLY A 152 -12.45 -13.90 -7.71
C GLY A 152 -12.12 -15.08 -8.65
N PRO A 153 -12.91 -15.29 -9.71
CA PRO A 153 -12.64 -16.30 -10.72
C PRO A 153 -11.35 -16.00 -11.48
N VAL A 154 -10.71 -17.04 -12.01
CA VAL A 154 -9.50 -16.89 -12.85
C VAL A 154 -9.86 -16.15 -14.14
N ILE A 155 -9.23 -15.01 -14.40
CA ILE A 155 -9.48 -14.20 -15.59
C ILE A 155 -8.52 -14.66 -16.71
N PRO A 156 -9.01 -14.90 -17.95
CA PRO A 156 -8.14 -15.28 -19.06
C PRO A 156 -7.21 -14.13 -19.48
N ALA A 157 -5.96 -14.46 -19.82
CA ALA A 157 -4.91 -13.45 -20.00
C ALA A 157 -5.16 -12.43 -21.14
N ASN A 158 -5.86 -12.84 -22.20
CA ASN A 158 -6.20 -11.96 -23.32
C ASN A 158 -7.13 -10.81 -22.92
N TRP A 159 -7.92 -10.96 -21.85
CA TRP A 159 -8.76 -9.88 -21.33
C TRP A 159 -7.93 -8.71 -20.81
N PHE A 160 -6.75 -8.95 -20.23
CA PHE A 160 -5.91 -7.88 -19.69
C PHE A 160 -5.36 -6.98 -20.79
N GLY A 161 -4.77 -7.58 -21.83
CA GLY A 161 -4.26 -6.83 -22.99
C GLY A 161 -5.38 -6.08 -23.73
N GLY A 162 -6.53 -6.73 -23.92
CA GLY A 162 -7.71 -6.10 -24.52
C GLY A 162 -8.22 -4.92 -23.70
N PHE A 163 -8.36 -5.08 -22.39
CA PHE A 163 -8.80 -4.02 -21.48
C PHE A 163 -7.82 -2.85 -21.45
N ARG A 164 -6.50 -3.11 -21.37
CA ARG A 164 -5.45 -2.08 -21.43
C ARG A 164 -5.52 -1.29 -22.73
N THR A 165 -5.67 -1.97 -23.85
CA THR A 165 -5.78 -1.33 -25.17
C THR A 165 -7.05 -0.47 -25.26
N ALA A 166 -8.19 -1.01 -24.84
CA ALA A 166 -9.47 -0.30 -24.86
C ALA A 166 -9.45 0.94 -23.95
N TRP A 167 -8.85 0.84 -22.76
CA TRP A 167 -8.72 1.96 -21.84
C TRP A 167 -7.81 3.06 -22.41
N ASN A 168 -6.68 2.69 -23.00
CA ASN A 168 -5.78 3.66 -23.62
C ASN A 168 -6.43 4.37 -24.82
N ALA A 169 -7.22 3.65 -25.63
CA ALA A 169 -8.01 4.25 -26.69
C ALA A 169 -9.05 5.24 -26.15
N LEU A 170 -9.77 4.87 -25.07
CA LEU A 170 -10.71 5.76 -24.39
C LEU A 170 -10.02 7.03 -23.88
N THR A 171 -8.87 6.90 -23.22
CA THR A 171 -8.08 8.04 -22.71
C THR A 171 -7.63 8.96 -23.83
N LEU A 172 -7.18 8.41 -24.96
CA LEU A 172 -6.83 9.20 -26.13
C LEU A 172 -8.03 9.96 -26.68
N LEU A 173 -9.18 9.30 -26.88
CA LEU A 173 -10.40 9.92 -27.40
C LEU A 173 -10.89 11.06 -26.50
N ILE A 174 -10.93 10.85 -25.18
CA ILE A 174 -11.33 11.87 -24.21
C ILE A 174 -10.34 13.05 -24.23
N THR A 175 -9.04 12.77 -24.31
CA THR A 175 -8.02 13.81 -24.37
C THR A 175 -8.15 14.66 -25.63
N LEU A 176 -8.37 14.04 -26.79
CA LEU A 176 -8.61 14.74 -28.05
C LEU A 176 -9.89 15.59 -27.99
N GLY A 177 -10.97 15.05 -27.41
CA GLY A 177 -12.21 15.81 -27.19
C GLY A 177 -12.01 17.03 -26.28
N PHE A 178 -11.24 16.87 -25.20
CA PHE A 178 -10.87 17.96 -24.29
C PHE A 178 -10.03 19.03 -25.00
N LEU A 179 -9.01 18.64 -25.75
CA LEU A 179 -8.17 19.58 -26.53
C LEU A 179 -8.98 20.33 -27.60
N GLY A 180 -9.87 19.63 -28.31
CA GLY A 180 -10.78 20.25 -29.27
C GLY A 180 -11.72 21.28 -28.61
N HIS A 181 -12.21 20.98 -27.40
CA HIS A 181 -12.99 21.94 -26.61
C HIS A 181 -12.17 23.17 -26.20
N LEU A 182 -10.90 23.00 -25.80
CA LEU A 182 -10.00 24.12 -25.49
C LEU A 182 -9.76 25.02 -26.71
N VAL A 183 -9.44 24.43 -27.86
CA VAL A 183 -9.21 25.16 -29.12
C VAL A 183 -10.48 25.90 -29.55
N GLY A 184 -11.64 25.25 -29.47
CA GLY A 184 -12.92 25.88 -29.74
C GLY A 184 -13.31 26.96 -28.72
N GLY A 185 -12.80 26.90 -27.49
CA GLY A 185 -12.95 27.96 -26.49
C GLY A 185 -12.13 29.20 -26.86
N LEU A 186 -10.88 28.99 -27.29
CA LEU A 186 -9.99 30.06 -27.78
C LEU A 186 -10.60 30.77 -28.99
N SER A 187 -11.14 30.02 -29.97
CA SER A 187 -11.78 30.61 -31.16
C SER A 187 -13.04 31.42 -30.83
N ARG A 188 -13.62 31.26 -29.64
CA ARG A 188 -14.80 31.99 -29.14
C ARG A 188 -14.46 33.04 -28.08
N ASN A 189 -13.17 33.40 -27.92
CA ASN A 189 -12.68 34.31 -26.88
C ASN A 189 -13.08 33.91 -25.45
N ARG A 190 -13.11 32.60 -25.19
CA ARG A 190 -13.36 32.01 -23.86
C ARG A 190 -12.19 31.10 -23.47
N PRO A 191 -10.99 31.66 -23.21
CA PRO A 191 -9.83 30.87 -22.84
C PRO A 191 -10.09 30.14 -21.51
N ALA A 192 -9.57 28.92 -21.41
CA ALA A 192 -9.61 28.16 -20.15
C ALA A 192 -8.69 28.78 -19.10
N ASN A 193 -9.01 28.59 -17.83
CA ASN A 193 -8.18 29.06 -16.73
C ASN A 193 -6.78 28.40 -16.77
N PRO A 194 -5.68 29.18 -16.88
CA PRO A 194 -4.33 28.62 -16.99
C PRO A 194 -3.89 27.85 -15.73
N VAL A 195 -4.37 28.26 -14.55
CA VAL A 195 -4.06 27.56 -13.29
C VAL A 195 -4.74 26.20 -13.25
N LYS A 196 -5.97 26.09 -13.75
CA LYS A 196 -6.66 24.80 -13.92
C LYS A 196 -5.88 23.88 -14.85
N LEU A 197 -5.44 24.39 -16.01
CA LEU A 197 -4.71 23.58 -16.99
C LEU A 197 -3.38 23.08 -16.41
N ALA A 198 -2.66 23.94 -15.70
CA ALA A 198 -1.45 23.56 -14.98
C ALA A 198 -1.73 22.50 -13.90
N THR A 199 -2.83 22.63 -13.13
CA THR A 199 -3.25 21.64 -12.14
C THR A 199 -3.54 20.29 -12.78
N LEU A 200 -4.30 20.24 -13.88
CA LEU A 200 -4.59 18.99 -14.60
C LEU A 200 -3.31 18.34 -15.11
N ALA A 201 -2.50 19.10 -15.85
CA ALA A 201 -1.28 18.58 -16.46
C ALA A 201 -0.30 18.05 -15.40
N LEU A 202 -0.08 18.80 -14.32
CA LEU A 202 0.85 18.41 -13.26
C LEU A 202 0.35 17.21 -12.48
N SER A 203 -0.95 17.17 -12.11
CA SER A 203 -1.51 16.03 -11.38
C SER A 203 -1.51 14.76 -12.22
N ILE A 204 -1.84 14.85 -13.51
CA ILE A 204 -1.79 13.70 -14.43
C ILE A 204 -0.35 13.22 -14.63
N ALA A 205 0.59 14.14 -14.87
CA ALA A 205 2.00 13.79 -15.05
C ALA A 205 2.60 13.16 -13.79
N TYR A 206 2.30 13.73 -12.62
CA TYR A 206 2.77 13.21 -11.34
C TYR A 206 2.11 11.87 -10.99
N TRP A 207 0.81 11.71 -11.27
CA TRP A 207 0.12 10.42 -11.16
C TRP A 207 0.76 9.35 -12.04
N TRP A 208 1.02 9.68 -13.31
CA TRP A 208 1.69 8.77 -14.24
C TRP A 208 3.08 8.38 -13.74
N PHE A 209 3.88 9.36 -13.33
CA PHE A 209 5.20 9.11 -12.76
C PHE A 209 5.12 8.18 -11.54
N ALA A 210 4.27 8.52 -10.56
CA ALA A 210 4.14 7.78 -9.32
C ALA A 210 3.59 6.35 -9.52
N MET A 211 2.66 6.15 -10.45
CA MET A 211 2.01 4.85 -10.64
C MET A 211 2.72 3.96 -11.66
N VAL A 212 3.25 4.53 -12.75
CA VAL A 212 3.78 3.76 -13.90
C VAL A 212 5.30 3.74 -13.93
N MET A 213 5.96 4.86 -13.60
CA MET A 213 7.42 4.97 -13.74
C MET A 213 8.19 4.53 -12.48
N ILE A 214 7.52 4.38 -11.34
CA ILE A 214 8.13 3.92 -10.09
C ILE A 214 7.81 2.45 -9.91
N ASP A 215 8.84 1.60 -10.07
CA ASP A 215 8.71 0.14 -9.98
C ASP A 215 8.25 -0.31 -8.58
N ASN A 216 8.75 0.36 -7.54
CA ASN A 216 8.34 0.09 -6.16
C ASN A 216 6.94 0.69 -5.91
N ILE A 217 5.92 -0.16 -5.99
CA ILE A 217 4.50 0.13 -5.70
C ILE A 217 4.32 0.98 -4.44
N VAL A 218 5.05 0.63 -3.38
CA VAL A 218 4.94 1.26 -2.07
C VAL A 218 5.41 2.71 -2.14
N ILE A 219 6.52 2.97 -2.83
CA ILE A 219 7.05 4.31 -3.02
C ILE A 219 6.19 5.12 -3.99
N GLY A 220 5.68 4.47 -5.04
CA GLY A 220 4.74 5.11 -5.96
C GLY A 220 3.48 5.62 -5.24
N LEU A 221 2.91 4.81 -4.34
CA LEU A 221 1.76 5.23 -3.53
C LEU A 221 2.14 6.40 -2.63
N ALA A 222 3.22 6.23 -1.88
CA ALA A 222 3.76 7.23 -0.98
C ALA A 222 3.98 8.60 -1.67
N LEU A 223 4.58 8.61 -2.85
CA LEU A 223 4.80 9.82 -3.62
C LEU A 223 3.49 10.53 -3.97
N PHE A 224 2.49 9.79 -4.44
CA PHE A 224 1.19 10.34 -4.78
C PHE A 224 0.45 10.88 -3.54
N GLU A 225 0.39 10.09 -2.47
CA GLU A 225 -0.23 10.50 -1.20
C GLU A 225 0.41 11.78 -0.67
N ILE A 226 1.75 11.90 -0.61
CA ILE A 226 2.40 13.15 -0.14
C ILE A 226 2.01 14.35 -1.02
N PHE A 227 2.06 14.19 -2.34
CA PHE A 227 1.70 15.28 -3.25
C PHE A 227 0.25 15.73 -3.03
N HIS A 228 -0.65 14.76 -2.90
CA HIS A 228 -2.06 14.94 -2.59
C HIS A 228 -2.28 15.61 -1.22
N ASP A 229 -1.59 15.16 -0.18
CA ASP A 229 -1.78 15.58 1.19
C ASP A 229 -1.25 16.99 1.42
N VAL A 230 -0.08 17.32 0.88
CA VAL A 230 0.48 18.67 0.95
C VAL A 230 -0.46 19.68 0.31
N GLN A 231 -1.10 19.31 -0.81
CA GLN A 231 -2.10 20.15 -1.47
C GLN A 231 -3.35 20.35 -0.60
N TYR A 232 -3.88 19.26 -0.05
CA TYR A 232 -5.06 19.28 0.80
C TYR A 232 -4.81 20.10 2.09
N LEU A 233 -3.72 19.79 2.81
CA LEU A 233 -3.30 20.48 4.03
C LEU A 233 -3.15 21.98 3.80
N ALA A 234 -2.51 22.38 2.70
CA ALA A 234 -2.36 23.80 2.36
C ALA A 234 -3.72 24.49 2.16
N ILE A 235 -4.67 23.85 1.47
CA ILE A 235 -6.00 24.40 1.23
C ILE A 235 -6.80 24.49 2.52
N VAL A 236 -6.79 23.43 3.35
CA VAL A 236 -7.49 23.41 4.64
C VAL A 236 -6.92 24.47 5.58
N TRP A 237 -5.60 24.60 5.64
CA TRP A 237 -4.93 25.63 6.43
C TRP A 237 -5.35 27.04 5.98
N VAL A 238 -5.21 27.37 4.69
CA VAL A 238 -5.58 28.69 4.16
C VAL A 238 -7.07 28.98 4.35
N PHE A 239 -7.94 27.98 4.19
CA PHE A 239 -9.37 28.12 4.43
C PHE A 239 -9.67 28.47 5.89
N ASN A 240 -9.08 27.74 6.85
CA ASN A 240 -9.30 28.00 8.26
C ASN A 240 -8.68 29.33 8.72
N GLN A 241 -7.54 29.75 8.17
CA GLN A 241 -7.01 31.09 8.41
C GLN A 241 -8.01 32.17 7.98
N LYS A 242 -8.51 32.09 6.74
CA LYS A 242 -9.48 33.05 6.23
C LYS A 242 -10.75 33.09 7.08
N ARG A 243 -11.19 31.92 7.54
CA ARG A 243 -12.36 31.81 8.40
C ARG A 243 -12.14 32.48 9.76
N VAL A 244 -11.01 32.19 10.42
CA VAL A 244 -10.63 32.87 11.68
C VAL A 244 -10.59 34.39 11.49
N ASP A 245 -10.14 34.86 10.33
CA ASP A 245 -10.09 36.28 10.00
C ASP A 245 -11.50 36.88 9.73
N SER A 246 -12.47 36.10 9.25
CA SER A 246 -13.76 36.59 8.73
C SER A 246 -14.99 36.31 9.60
N ASP A 247 -14.93 35.29 10.45
CA ASP A 247 -16.07 34.77 11.22
C ASP A 247 -15.78 34.93 12.74
N PRO A 248 -16.48 35.85 13.43
CA PRO A 248 -16.24 36.12 14.85
C PRO A 248 -16.69 34.97 15.77
N ASP A 249 -17.56 34.07 15.29
CA ASP A 249 -18.11 32.97 16.08
C ASP A 249 -17.21 31.70 16.08
N VAL A 250 -16.03 31.79 15.47
CA VAL A 250 -15.05 30.70 15.47
C VAL A 250 -14.55 30.44 16.90
N GLY A 251 -14.60 29.18 17.33
CA GLY A 251 -14.17 28.80 18.68
C GLY A 251 -12.71 29.14 18.98
N SER A 252 -12.41 29.44 20.25
CA SER A 252 -11.09 29.88 20.74
C SER A 252 -9.94 28.94 20.37
N PHE A 253 -10.17 27.62 20.35
CA PHE A 253 -9.18 26.64 19.92
C PHE A 253 -8.80 26.79 18.44
N SER A 254 -9.77 26.96 17.55
CA SER A 254 -9.54 27.17 16.12
C SER A 254 -8.85 28.52 15.86
N GLN A 255 -9.24 29.57 16.60
CA GLN A 255 -8.56 30.88 16.54
C GLN A 255 -7.09 30.78 16.97
N PHE A 256 -6.81 30.03 18.04
CA PHE A 256 -5.44 29.79 18.51
C PHE A 256 -4.62 29.03 17.48
N LEU A 257 -5.15 27.91 16.97
CA LEU A 257 -4.42 27.02 16.08
C LEU A 257 -4.17 27.60 14.69
N PHE A 258 -5.13 28.33 14.12
CA PHE A 258 -5.05 28.86 12.76
C PHE A 258 -4.67 30.34 12.69
N ARG A 259 -4.16 30.93 13.78
CA ARG A 259 -3.54 32.27 13.71
C ARG A 259 -2.36 32.26 12.74
N ARG A 260 -2.10 33.38 12.06
CA ARG A 260 -1.00 33.54 11.09
C ARG A 260 0.37 33.51 11.78
N SER A 261 0.86 32.32 12.12
CA SER A 261 2.15 32.11 12.77
C SER A 261 2.81 30.85 12.23
N TRP A 262 4.09 30.96 11.89
CA TRP A 262 4.92 29.81 11.48
C TRP A 262 5.04 28.75 12.57
N ALA A 263 5.03 29.16 13.85
CA ALA A 263 5.03 28.22 14.97
C ALA A 263 3.75 27.39 15.02
N MET A 264 2.60 27.98 14.70
CA MET A 264 1.33 27.25 14.67
C MET A 264 1.20 26.35 13.44
N LEU A 265 1.72 26.79 12.29
CA LEU A 265 1.85 25.91 11.13
C LEU A 265 2.76 24.71 11.46
N GLY A 266 3.87 24.94 12.16
CA GLY A 266 4.77 23.89 12.66
C GLY A 266 4.06 22.93 13.63
N LEU A 267 3.30 23.45 14.60
CA LEU A 267 2.49 22.63 15.51
C LEU A 267 1.44 21.82 14.75
N TYR A 268 0.76 22.43 13.78
CA TYR A 268 -0.24 21.77 12.95
C TYR A 268 0.37 20.59 12.17
N VAL A 269 1.53 20.79 11.53
CA VAL A 269 2.28 19.71 10.87
C VAL A 269 2.76 18.66 11.88
N GLY A 270 3.20 19.09 13.07
CA GLY A 270 3.62 18.19 14.16
C GLY A 270 2.47 17.31 14.68
N LEU A 271 1.25 17.83 14.78
CA LEU A 271 0.06 17.06 15.17
C LEU A 271 -0.33 16.05 14.08
N VAL A 272 -0.22 16.41 12.82
CA VAL A 272 -0.43 15.50 11.68
C VAL A 272 0.58 14.35 11.73
N LEU A 273 1.87 14.65 11.94
CA LEU A 273 2.93 13.66 12.11
C LEU A 273 2.68 12.75 13.33
N GLY A 274 2.32 13.33 14.47
CA GLY A 274 2.02 12.59 15.69
C GLY A 274 0.82 11.66 15.54
N TYR A 275 -0.22 12.10 14.83
CA TYR A 275 -1.38 11.25 14.55
C TYR A 275 -1.01 10.06 13.67
N GLY A 276 -0.24 10.27 12.60
CA GLY A 276 0.10 9.15 11.73
C GLY A 276 1.20 8.23 12.26
N PHE A 277 1.90 8.59 13.33
CA PHE A 277 2.71 7.65 14.10
C PHE A 277 1.90 6.42 14.57
N LEU A 278 0.58 6.52 14.72
CA LEU A 278 -0.30 5.37 14.99
C LEU A 278 -0.22 4.30 13.89
N GLY A 279 -0.14 4.70 12.61
CA GLY A 279 0.03 3.76 11.50
C GLY A 279 1.40 3.07 11.50
N ASN A 280 2.42 3.77 12.00
CA ASN A 280 3.75 3.20 12.18
C ASN A 280 3.81 2.20 13.35
N LEU A 281 3.23 2.56 14.49
CA LEU A 281 3.07 1.67 15.65
C LEU A 281 2.32 0.38 15.27
N GLN A 282 1.30 0.47 14.42
CA GLN A 282 0.58 -0.69 13.90
C GLN A 282 1.51 -1.68 13.18
N ALA A 283 2.48 -1.18 12.41
CA ALA A 283 3.38 -2.01 11.61
C ALA A 283 4.50 -2.65 12.44
N GLN A 284 4.84 -2.06 13.59
CA GLN A 284 5.96 -2.51 14.44
C GLN A 284 5.52 -3.32 15.66
N THR A 285 4.21 -3.50 15.89
CA THR A 285 3.74 -4.26 17.06
C THR A 285 3.48 -5.73 16.74
N ASP A 286 4.14 -6.60 17.50
CA ASP A 286 3.95 -8.05 17.43
C ASP A 286 2.80 -8.54 18.33
N ILE A 287 2.27 -7.66 19.18
CA ILE A 287 1.16 -7.98 20.09
C ILE A 287 -0.13 -8.02 19.27
N LYS A 288 -0.59 -9.22 18.90
CA LYS A 288 -1.72 -9.40 17.96
C LYS A 288 -3.00 -8.65 18.33
N PRO A 289 -3.46 -8.62 19.60
CA PRO A 289 -4.62 -7.82 19.99
C PRO A 289 -4.41 -6.33 19.76
N LEU A 290 -3.25 -5.78 20.12
CA LEU A 290 -2.92 -4.36 19.93
C LEU A 290 -2.82 -4.02 18.45
N GLN A 291 -2.16 -4.86 17.65
CA GLN A 291 -2.09 -4.71 16.19
C GLN A 291 -3.48 -4.63 15.57
N ASN A 292 -4.37 -5.55 15.95
CA ASN A 292 -5.75 -5.60 15.48
C ASN A 292 -6.51 -4.32 15.85
N THR A 293 -6.42 -3.86 17.11
CA THR A 293 -7.05 -2.60 17.53
C THR A 293 -6.52 -1.40 16.73
N LEU A 294 -5.21 -1.30 16.51
CA LEU A 294 -4.62 -0.22 15.72
C LEU A 294 -5.09 -0.27 14.25
N VAL A 295 -5.18 -1.46 13.65
CA VAL A 295 -5.77 -1.65 12.30
C VAL A 295 -7.20 -1.10 12.28
N ALA A 296 -8.06 -1.52 13.21
CA ALA A 296 -9.45 -1.07 13.24
C ALA A 296 -9.58 0.47 13.38
N LEU A 297 -8.72 1.09 14.19
CA LEU A 297 -8.67 2.55 14.36
C LEU A 297 -8.23 3.27 13.08
N VAL A 298 -7.15 2.80 12.44
CA VAL A 298 -6.65 3.36 11.17
C VAL A 298 -7.70 3.26 10.08
N TRP A 299 -8.40 2.13 9.99
CA TRP A 299 -9.45 1.90 8.99
C TRP A 299 -10.68 2.77 9.26
N THR A 300 -11.12 2.85 10.50
CA THR A 300 -12.23 3.74 10.91
C THR A 300 -11.91 5.19 10.56
N SER A 301 -10.68 5.63 10.87
CA SER A 301 -10.20 6.97 10.55
C SER A 301 -10.20 7.24 9.04
N THR A 302 -9.72 6.29 8.25
CA THR A 302 -9.67 6.37 6.78
C THR A 302 -11.08 6.50 6.18
N LEU A 303 -12.01 5.66 6.62
CA LEU A 303 -13.41 5.73 6.16
C LEU A 303 -14.09 7.03 6.61
N LEU A 304 -13.78 7.49 7.83
CA LEU A 304 -14.32 8.74 8.36
C LEU A 304 -13.80 9.93 7.55
N HIS A 305 -12.51 9.94 7.19
CA HIS A 305 -11.92 10.93 6.29
C HIS A 305 -12.66 11.01 4.96
N PHE A 306 -12.85 9.87 4.30
CA PHE A 306 -13.59 9.80 3.04
C PHE A 306 -15.03 10.32 3.17
N TYR A 307 -15.70 9.98 4.26
CA TYR A 307 -17.04 10.48 4.56
C TYR A 307 -17.05 12.00 4.76
N LEU A 308 -16.15 12.52 5.58
CA LEU A 308 -16.09 13.95 5.92
C LEU A 308 -15.73 14.80 4.71
N ASP A 309 -14.77 14.37 3.89
CA ASP A 309 -14.45 15.04 2.63
C ASP A 309 -15.65 15.03 1.70
N GLY A 310 -16.24 13.86 1.44
CA GLY A 310 -17.44 13.74 0.61
C GLY A 310 -18.60 14.60 1.12
N PHE A 311 -18.78 14.69 2.44
CA PHE A 311 -19.79 15.52 3.08
C PHE A 311 -19.54 17.02 2.83
N VAL A 312 -18.33 17.50 3.08
CA VAL A 312 -17.95 18.91 2.91
C VAL A 312 -18.07 19.36 1.46
N TRP A 313 -17.72 18.50 0.50
CA TRP A 313 -17.87 18.79 -0.92
C TRP A 313 -19.33 18.81 -1.36
N LYS A 314 -20.15 17.86 -0.88
CA LYS A 314 -21.60 17.84 -1.13
C LYS A 314 -22.29 19.07 -0.56
N VAL A 315 -21.93 19.55 0.64
CA VAL A 315 -22.47 20.76 1.29
C VAL A 315 -22.37 22.03 0.42
N ARG A 316 -21.51 22.06 -0.61
CA ARG A 316 -21.37 23.21 -1.54
C ARG A 316 -22.22 23.13 -2.80
N GLU A 317 -22.83 21.98 -3.11
CA GLU A 317 -23.71 21.85 -4.27
C GLU A 317 -25.06 22.49 -3.97
N ARG A 318 -25.61 23.34 -4.86
CA ARG A 318 -26.90 24.02 -4.61
C ARG A 318 -28.05 23.07 -4.27
N GLY A 319 -28.11 21.88 -4.89
CA GLY A 319 -29.14 20.88 -4.57
C GLY A 319 -28.96 20.27 -3.18
N THR A 320 -27.71 20.08 -2.76
CA THR A 320 -27.38 19.63 -1.41
C THR A 320 -27.55 20.77 -0.40
N GLN A 321 -27.18 22.02 -0.72
CA GLN A 321 -27.44 23.21 0.08
C GLN A 321 -28.94 23.39 0.32
N LYS A 322 -29.77 23.34 -0.72
CA LYS A 322 -31.23 23.41 -0.63
C LYS A 322 -31.80 22.30 0.24
N GLY A 323 -31.46 21.04 -0.02
CA GLY A 323 -31.97 19.95 0.81
C GLY A 323 -31.36 19.92 2.22
N LEU A 324 -30.21 20.55 2.46
CA LEU A 324 -29.60 20.67 3.80
C LEU A 324 -30.13 21.93 4.52
N GLY A 325 -30.98 22.76 3.88
CA GLY A 325 -31.54 24.00 4.40
C GLY A 325 -30.57 25.17 4.47
N ILE A 326 -29.45 25.15 3.73
CA ILE A 326 -28.36 26.15 3.85
C ILE A 326 -28.79 27.51 3.29
N ASP A 327 -29.82 27.54 2.44
CA ASP A 327 -30.49 28.76 1.97
C ASP A 327 -31.67 29.19 2.88
N ASP A 328 -31.95 28.47 3.97
CA ASP A 328 -33.02 28.79 4.95
C ASP A 328 -32.41 29.25 6.28
N PRO A 329 -32.30 30.57 6.52
CA PRO A 329 -31.72 31.13 7.75
C PRO A 329 -32.64 30.96 8.97
N GLN A 330 -33.91 30.57 8.79
CA GLN A 330 -34.82 30.23 9.87
C GLN A 330 -34.90 28.71 9.96
N GLY A 331 -33.92 28.09 10.63
CA GLY A 331 -33.78 26.64 10.73
C GLY A 331 -35.10 25.90 10.90
N THR A 332 -35.58 25.32 9.80
CA THR A 332 -36.62 24.30 9.82
C THR A 332 -35.99 22.96 9.47
N ASP A 333 -36.54 21.94 10.14
CA ASP A 333 -36.11 20.56 10.32
C ASP A 333 -35.40 19.86 9.14
N ASP A 334 -34.51 18.90 9.44
CA ASP A 334 -33.79 18.00 8.50
C ASP A 334 -34.77 17.00 7.85
N SER A 335 -35.90 17.49 7.35
CA SER A 335 -37.06 16.76 6.84
C SER A 335 -36.88 16.34 5.38
N ARG A 336 -35.67 15.97 4.97
CA ARG A 336 -35.55 15.17 3.75
C ARG A 336 -36.24 13.84 4.03
N PRO A 337 -37.18 13.41 3.17
CA PRO A 337 -37.84 12.15 3.39
C PRO A 337 -36.79 11.04 3.41
N LEU A 338 -36.90 10.11 4.37
CA LEU A 338 -36.01 8.95 4.54
C LEU A 338 -35.75 8.21 3.21
N THR A 339 -36.74 8.26 2.31
CA THR A 339 -36.67 7.72 0.96
C THR A 339 -35.49 8.23 0.13
N GLU A 340 -35.10 9.51 0.21
CA GLU A 340 -33.90 10.00 -0.52
C GLU A 340 -32.60 9.39 0.04
N GLY A 341 -32.50 9.28 1.37
CA GLY A 341 -31.39 8.61 2.03
C GLY A 341 -31.33 7.12 1.67
N MET A 342 -32.49 6.46 1.65
CA MET A 342 -32.63 5.07 1.22
C MET A 342 -32.28 4.88 -0.26
N ILE A 343 -32.71 5.77 -1.16
CA ILE A 343 -32.34 5.73 -2.58
C ILE A 343 -30.82 5.90 -2.73
N HIS A 344 -30.20 6.78 -1.97
CA HIS A 344 -28.75 6.92 -1.98
C HIS A 344 -28.05 5.66 -1.45
N ALA A 345 -28.56 5.06 -0.38
CA ALA A 345 -28.06 3.79 0.16
C ALA A 345 -28.23 2.63 -0.84
N MET A 346 -29.33 2.57 -1.59
CA MET A 346 -29.58 1.54 -2.60
C MET A 346 -28.56 1.57 -3.73
N LYS A 347 -27.94 2.72 -4.04
CA LYS A 347 -26.85 2.81 -5.03
C LYS A 347 -25.62 1.97 -4.64
N TRP A 348 -25.51 1.59 -3.38
CA TRP A 348 -24.43 0.74 -2.87
C TRP A 348 -24.75 -0.75 -2.88
N ILE A 349 -26.01 -1.15 -3.13
CA ILE A 349 -26.39 -2.57 -3.17
C ILE A 349 -25.54 -3.38 -4.16
N PRO A 350 -25.29 -2.93 -5.40
CA PRO A 350 -24.44 -3.69 -6.33
C PRO A 350 -23.03 -3.91 -5.79
N PHE A 351 -22.49 -2.90 -5.09
CA PHE A 351 -21.16 -2.94 -4.52
C PHE A 351 -21.09 -3.89 -3.31
N VAL A 352 -22.03 -3.76 -2.37
CA VAL A 352 -22.14 -4.66 -1.21
C VAL A 352 -22.39 -6.10 -1.66
N GLY A 353 -23.27 -6.28 -2.65
CA GLY A 353 -23.55 -7.59 -3.25
C GLY A 353 -22.30 -8.22 -3.87
N ALA A 354 -21.49 -7.44 -4.61
CA ALA A 354 -20.23 -7.93 -5.17
C ALA A 354 -19.24 -8.36 -4.09
N VAL A 355 -19.08 -7.57 -3.02
CA VAL A 355 -18.20 -7.93 -1.89
C VAL A 355 -18.70 -9.21 -1.21
N LEU A 356 -20.00 -9.32 -0.94
CA LEU A 356 -20.58 -10.52 -0.33
C LEU A 356 -20.41 -11.77 -1.21
N LEU A 357 -20.59 -11.63 -2.53
CA LEU A 357 -20.37 -12.72 -3.49
C LEU A 357 -18.90 -13.16 -3.54
N LEU A 358 -17.96 -12.21 -3.52
CA LEU A 358 -16.53 -12.49 -3.45
C LEU A 358 -16.20 -13.23 -2.14
N THR A 359 -16.63 -12.71 -0.99
CA THR A 359 -16.42 -13.36 0.31
C THR A 359 -17.04 -14.76 0.36
N ALA A 360 -18.24 -14.95 -0.19
CA ALA A 360 -18.87 -16.27 -0.27
C ALA A 360 -18.07 -17.23 -1.17
N SER A 361 -17.61 -16.75 -2.33
CA SER A 361 -16.75 -17.51 -3.25
C SER A 361 -15.42 -17.90 -2.62
N GLN A 362 -14.81 -16.98 -1.88
CA GLN A 362 -13.59 -17.21 -1.13
C GLN A 362 -13.79 -18.30 -0.07
N TRP A 363 -14.87 -18.21 0.70
CA TRP A 363 -15.21 -19.22 1.70
C TRP A 363 -15.48 -20.59 1.06
N TRP A 364 -16.13 -20.62 -0.11
CA TRP A 364 -16.34 -21.83 -0.89
C TRP A 364 -15.01 -22.47 -1.33
N GLN A 365 -14.08 -21.67 -1.84
CA GLN A 365 -12.77 -22.13 -2.35
C GLN A 365 -11.78 -22.49 -1.24
N ARG A 366 -11.82 -21.83 -0.07
CA ARG A 366 -10.98 -22.14 1.10
C ARG A 366 -11.63 -23.16 2.06
N GLY A 367 -12.91 -23.46 1.90
CA GLY A 367 -13.71 -24.27 2.81
C GLY A 367 -13.84 -25.75 2.41
N VAL A 368 -15.02 -26.30 2.68
CA VAL A 368 -15.34 -27.74 2.78
C VAL A 368 -15.09 -28.56 1.51
N HIS A 369 -15.07 -27.93 0.33
CA HIS A 369 -15.06 -28.66 -0.95
C HIS A 369 -13.69 -28.84 -1.61
N ALA A 370 -12.71 -27.99 -1.33
CA ALA A 370 -11.41 -28.06 -2.02
C ALA A 370 -10.37 -28.77 -1.16
N THR A 371 -9.74 -29.81 -1.70
CA THR A 371 -8.58 -30.45 -1.06
C THR A 371 -7.39 -29.49 -1.01
N PRO A 372 -6.42 -29.66 -0.09
CA PRO A 372 -5.22 -28.84 -0.06
C PRO A 372 -4.48 -28.78 -1.41
N GLU A 373 -4.47 -29.90 -2.15
CA GLU A 373 -3.85 -30.02 -3.47
C GLU A 373 -4.60 -29.23 -4.54
N GLU A 374 -5.94 -29.26 -4.53
CA GLU A 374 -6.76 -28.46 -5.45
C GLU A 374 -6.58 -26.95 -5.20
N ARG A 375 -6.46 -26.55 -3.93
CA ARG A 375 -6.19 -25.16 -3.55
C ARG A 375 -4.84 -24.70 -4.07
N ASP A 376 -3.80 -25.51 -3.86
CA ASP A 376 -2.44 -25.18 -4.31
C ASP A 376 -2.36 -25.11 -5.85
N ARG A 377 -3.02 -26.02 -6.57
CA ARG A 377 -3.14 -25.96 -8.04
C ARG A 377 -3.87 -24.70 -8.51
N LEU A 378 -4.98 -24.34 -7.87
CA LEU A 378 -5.74 -23.13 -8.21
C LEU A 378 -4.93 -21.86 -7.94
N GLU A 379 -4.21 -21.81 -6.81
CA GLU A 379 -3.32 -20.69 -6.49
C GLU A 379 -2.19 -20.58 -7.51
N THR A 380 -1.54 -21.68 -7.86
CA THR A 380 -0.50 -21.70 -8.90
C THR A 380 -1.04 -21.18 -10.23
N LEU A 381 -2.22 -21.65 -10.66
CA LEU A 381 -2.88 -21.18 -11.88
C LEU A 381 -3.16 -19.66 -11.84
N ARG A 382 -3.58 -19.12 -10.69
CA ARG A 382 -3.79 -17.68 -10.50
C ARG A 382 -2.49 -16.89 -10.69
N TYR A 383 -1.38 -17.34 -10.11
CA TYR A 383 -0.07 -16.69 -10.29
C TYR A 383 0.47 -16.83 -11.72
N GLU A 384 0.18 -17.93 -12.41
CA GLU A 384 0.47 -18.05 -13.85
C GLU A 384 -0.32 -17.02 -14.66
N ARG A 385 -1.60 -16.78 -14.33
CA ARG A 385 -2.38 -15.70 -14.96
C ARG A 385 -1.85 -14.32 -14.62
N LEU A 386 -1.38 -14.09 -13.39
CA LEU A 386 -0.75 -12.83 -13.00
C LEU A 386 0.49 -12.55 -13.85
N VAL A 387 1.39 -13.53 -13.98
CA VAL A 387 2.57 -13.40 -14.84
C VAL A 387 2.19 -13.15 -16.30
N GLN A 388 1.12 -13.77 -16.82
CA GLN A 388 0.63 -13.49 -18.17
C GLN A 388 0.03 -12.07 -18.30
N ALA A 389 -0.60 -11.54 -17.25
CA ALA A 389 -1.18 -10.20 -17.23
C ALA A 389 -0.10 -9.11 -17.19
N VAL A 390 0.98 -9.36 -16.45
CA VAL A 390 2.08 -8.41 -16.19
C VAL A 390 3.44 -9.09 -16.43
N PRO A 391 3.76 -9.43 -17.70
CA PRO A 391 4.89 -10.30 -18.04
C PRO A 391 6.25 -9.69 -17.71
N THR A 392 6.33 -8.38 -17.58
CA THR A 392 7.54 -7.61 -17.27
C THR A 392 7.68 -7.29 -15.79
N TYR A 393 6.74 -7.70 -14.94
CA TYR A 393 6.81 -7.41 -13.50
C TYR A 393 7.60 -8.49 -12.77
N ASP A 394 8.75 -8.13 -12.24
CA ASP A 394 9.68 -9.05 -11.58
C ASP A 394 9.06 -9.74 -10.36
N HIS A 395 8.30 -9.03 -9.53
CA HIS A 395 7.65 -9.59 -8.35
C HIS A 395 6.61 -10.66 -8.71
N ALA A 396 5.93 -10.55 -9.86
CA ALA A 396 5.01 -11.60 -10.30
C ALA A 396 5.76 -12.92 -10.57
N HIS A 397 6.92 -12.82 -11.22
CA HIS A 397 7.79 -13.97 -11.47
C HIS A 397 8.42 -14.51 -10.20
N LEU A 398 8.85 -13.64 -9.29
CA LEU A 398 9.37 -14.03 -7.97
C LEU A 398 8.33 -14.87 -7.21
N THR A 399 7.10 -14.38 -7.10
CA THR A 399 6.04 -15.05 -6.33
C THR A 399 5.57 -16.35 -6.99
N LEU A 400 5.53 -16.43 -8.33
CA LEU A 400 5.28 -17.69 -9.02
C LEU A 400 6.44 -18.70 -8.81
N GLY A 401 7.68 -18.20 -8.81
CA GLY A 401 8.87 -19.01 -8.60
C GLY A 401 8.95 -19.63 -7.21
N THR A 402 8.65 -18.85 -6.16
CA THR A 402 8.65 -19.36 -4.76
C THR A 402 7.62 -20.45 -4.57
N ARG A 403 6.44 -20.32 -5.17
CA ARG A 403 5.40 -21.36 -5.14
C ARG A 403 5.81 -22.63 -5.87
N ARG A 404 6.38 -22.50 -7.07
CA ARG A 404 6.91 -23.65 -7.81
C ARG A 404 8.04 -24.36 -7.07
N ALA A 405 8.91 -23.60 -6.39
CA ALA A 405 9.96 -24.17 -5.54
C ALA A 405 9.38 -24.93 -4.35
N ALA A 406 8.35 -24.39 -3.69
CA ALA A 406 7.65 -25.07 -2.60
C ALA A 406 6.95 -26.36 -3.06
N ALA A 407 6.44 -26.39 -4.29
CA ALA A 407 5.89 -27.59 -4.93
C ALA A 407 6.96 -28.59 -5.44
N GLY A 408 8.26 -28.26 -5.31
CA GLY A 408 9.37 -29.09 -5.76
C GLY A 408 9.67 -29.01 -7.27
N ASP A 409 8.95 -28.19 -8.04
CA ASP A 409 9.25 -27.94 -9.45
C ASP A 409 10.39 -26.93 -9.58
N PHE A 410 11.60 -27.40 -9.26
CA PHE A 410 12.81 -26.60 -9.32
C PHE A 410 13.13 -26.09 -10.73
N ALA A 411 12.75 -26.81 -11.78
CA ALA A 411 12.99 -26.38 -13.15
C ALA A 411 12.09 -25.18 -13.54
N ALA A 412 10.81 -25.22 -13.20
CA ALA A 412 9.92 -24.08 -13.41
C ALA A 412 10.22 -22.91 -12.46
N ALA A 413 10.61 -23.18 -11.22
CA ALA A 413 11.05 -22.16 -10.27
C ALA A 413 12.29 -21.41 -10.75
N ARG A 414 13.32 -22.14 -11.21
CA ARG A 414 14.55 -21.56 -11.81
C ARG A 414 14.22 -20.63 -12.97
N ARG A 415 13.32 -21.04 -13.87
CA ARG A 415 12.84 -20.19 -14.99
C ARG A 415 12.18 -18.91 -14.47
N SER A 416 11.25 -19.03 -13.53
CA SER A 416 10.57 -17.88 -12.93
C SER A 416 11.56 -16.91 -12.26
N PHE A 417 12.49 -17.39 -11.43
CA PHE A 417 13.49 -16.51 -10.81
C PHE A 417 14.44 -15.87 -11.83
N THR A 418 14.79 -16.57 -12.90
CA THR A 418 15.59 -16.01 -14.00
C THR A 418 14.84 -14.86 -14.69
N PHE A 419 13.52 -15.01 -14.92
CA PHE A 419 12.71 -13.91 -15.45
C PHE A 419 12.59 -12.75 -14.45
N ALA A 420 12.42 -13.02 -13.16
CA ALA A 420 12.42 -11.97 -12.14
C ALA A 420 13.72 -11.14 -12.17
N LEU A 421 14.88 -11.80 -12.26
CA LEU A 421 16.18 -11.13 -12.39
C LEU A 421 16.32 -10.35 -13.70
N LYS A 422 15.89 -10.94 -14.83
CA LYS A 422 15.89 -10.27 -16.13
C LYS A 422 15.12 -8.95 -16.11
N PHE A 423 13.93 -8.93 -15.51
CA PHE A 423 13.07 -7.75 -15.50
C PHE A 423 13.43 -6.74 -14.39
N SER A 424 14.05 -7.20 -13.30
CA SER A 424 14.60 -6.33 -12.27
C SER A 424 16.02 -5.80 -12.58
N HIS A 425 16.58 -6.12 -13.75
CA HIS A 425 17.95 -5.77 -14.13
C HIS A 425 18.98 -6.20 -13.08
N ASP A 426 18.86 -7.44 -12.57
CA ASP A 426 19.70 -8.04 -11.52
C ASP A 426 19.70 -7.29 -10.17
N ASN A 427 18.73 -6.40 -9.94
CA ASN A 427 18.58 -5.63 -8.70
C ASN A 427 17.48 -6.20 -7.80
N ASN A 428 17.43 -7.52 -7.62
CA ASN A 428 16.45 -8.19 -6.77
C ASN A 428 17.12 -9.24 -5.87
N ALA A 429 17.41 -8.83 -4.63
CA ALA A 429 18.08 -9.68 -3.62
C ALA A 429 17.30 -10.98 -3.37
N ALA A 430 15.97 -10.87 -3.19
CA ALA A 430 15.12 -12.02 -2.95
C ALA A 430 15.11 -13.02 -4.13
N ALA A 431 15.14 -12.54 -5.38
CA ALA A 431 15.23 -13.40 -6.55
C ALA A 431 16.57 -14.13 -6.63
N HIS A 432 17.68 -13.45 -6.32
CA HIS A 432 19.00 -14.06 -6.23
C HIS A 432 19.07 -15.11 -5.13
N TYR A 433 18.61 -14.79 -3.92
CA TYR A 433 18.52 -15.74 -2.81
C TYR A 433 17.71 -16.98 -3.18
N ASN A 434 16.50 -16.82 -3.71
CA ASN A 434 15.64 -17.95 -4.06
C ASN A 434 16.17 -18.77 -5.24
N LEU A 435 16.82 -18.15 -6.23
CA LEU A 435 17.50 -18.87 -7.29
C LEU A 435 18.68 -19.69 -6.74
N GLY A 436 19.44 -19.12 -5.79
CA GLY A 436 20.47 -19.83 -5.05
C GLY A 436 19.93 -21.05 -4.31
N LEU A 437 18.78 -20.93 -3.63
CA LEU A 437 18.12 -22.05 -2.95
C LEU A 437 17.75 -23.18 -3.91
N VAL A 438 17.17 -22.83 -5.07
CA VAL A 438 16.81 -23.81 -6.09
C VAL A 438 18.04 -24.53 -6.63
N LEU A 439 19.11 -23.79 -6.94
CA LEU A 439 20.37 -24.37 -7.42
C LEU A 439 21.04 -25.26 -6.36
N ALA A 440 21.06 -24.84 -5.09
CA ALA A 440 21.57 -25.63 -3.99
C ALA A 440 20.74 -26.91 -3.77
N GLY A 441 19.41 -26.84 -3.89
CA GLY A 441 18.52 -28.00 -3.89
C GLY A 441 18.79 -28.98 -5.04
N GLN A 442 19.26 -28.47 -6.18
CA GLN A 442 19.76 -29.24 -7.32
C GLN A 442 21.24 -29.68 -7.17
N LYS A 443 21.87 -29.40 -6.01
CA LYS A 443 23.30 -29.64 -5.71
C LYS A 443 24.28 -28.86 -6.60
N GLU A 444 23.82 -27.83 -7.30
CA GLU A 444 24.64 -26.88 -8.05
C GLU A 444 25.20 -25.80 -7.11
N PHE A 445 26.09 -26.18 -6.18
CA PHE A 445 26.55 -25.28 -5.11
C PHE A 445 27.37 -24.08 -5.60
N ALA A 446 28.20 -24.25 -6.65
CA ALA A 446 29.02 -23.16 -7.17
C ALA A 446 28.19 -21.98 -7.72
N PRO A 447 27.23 -22.19 -8.64
CA PRO A 447 26.36 -21.09 -9.08
C PRO A 447 25.42 -20.60 -7.96
N ALA A 448 25.02 -21.45 -7.01
CA ALA A 448 24.24 -21.00 -5.85
C ALA A 448 25.00 -19.97 -5.00
N ILE A 449 26.29 -20.22 -4.72
CA ILE A 449 27.16 -19.29 -3.99
C ILE A 449 27.22 -17.92 -4.67
N GLU A 450 27.38 -17.88 -5.99
CA GLU A 450 27.45 -16.61 -6.72
C GLU A 450 26.14 -15.81 -6.61
N HIS A 451 24.99 -16.49 -6.66
CA HIS A 451 23.71 -15.82 -6.42
C HIS A 451 23.52 -15.39 -4.97
N TYR A 452 23.94 -16.15 -3.97
CA TYR A 452 23.89 -15.69 -2.57
C TYR A 452 24.82 -14.50 -2.31
N LYS A 453 26.02 -14.48 -2.88
CA LYS A 453 26.91 -13.32 -2.83
C LYS A 453 26.26 -12.10 -3.47
N LYS A 454 25.59 -12.27 -4.61
CA LYS A 454 24.87 -11.19 -5.28
C LYS A 454 23.68 -10.70 -4.43
N SER A 455 22.92 -11.60 -3.81
CA SER A 455 21.89 -11.25 -2.82
C SER A 455 22.46 -10.38 -1.71
N LEU A 456 23.57 -10.80 -1.09
CA LEU A 456 24.25 -10.05 -0.02
C LEU A 456 24.87 -8.72 -0.49
N SER A 457 25.24 -8.59 -1.77
CA SER A 457 25.69 -7.30 -2.31
C SER A 457 24.55 -6.28 -2.39
N LEU A 458 23.30 -6.74 -2.49
CA LEU A 458 22.09 -5.93 -2.56
C LEU A 458 21.46 -5.72 -1.18
N ASP A 459 21.49 -6.76 -0.33
CA ASP A 459 21.08 -6.71 1.07
C ASP A 459 22.17 -7.33 1.98
N PRO A 460 23.15 -6.52 2.42
CA PRO A 460 24.26 -6.98 3.24
C PRO A 460 23.88 -7.49 4.62
N ARG A 461 22.64 -7.28 5.07
CA ARG A 461 22.17 -7.66 6.41
C ARG A 461 21.19 -8.84 6.40
N SER A 462 20.98 -9.47 5.23
CA SER A 462 20.10 -10.63 5.12
C SER A 462 20.69 -11.83 5.89
N VAL A 463 20.04 -12.16 7.01
CA VAL A 463 20.37 -13.32 7.86
C VAL A 463 20.27 -14.61 7.06
N GLU A 464 19.19 -14.74 6.29
CA GLU A 464 18.89 -15.91 5.46
C GLU A 464 19.92 -16.10 4.35
N SER A 465 20.34 -15.02 3.68
CA SER A 465 21.35 -15.09 2.62
C SER A 465 22.73 -15.44 3.19
N HIS A 466 23.10 -14.90 4.37
CA HIS A 466 24.34 -15.28 5.05
C HIS A 466 24.34 -16.76 5.44
N PHE A 467 23.25 -17.25 6.03
CA PHE A 467 23.11 -18.66 6.39
C PHE A 467 23.16 -19.58 5.17
N ALA A 468 22.40 -19.28 4.10
CA ALA A 468 22.36 -20.10 2.91
C ALA A 468 23.70 -20.13 2.17
N LEU A 469 24.41 -19.00 2.12
CA LEU A 469 25.79 -18.94 1.62
C LEU A 469 26.73 -19.82 2.44
N ALA A 470 26.67 -19.72 3.78
CA ALA A 470 27.50 -20.53 4.67
C ALA A 470 27.25 -22.04 4.48
N ALA A 471 25.99 -22.46 4.39
CA ALA A 471 25.63 -23.86 4.15
C ALA A 471 26.14 -24.37 2.78
N ALA A 472 26.07 -23.55 1.74
CA ALA A 472 26.58 -23.90 0.41
C ALA A 472 28.12 -23.96 0.39
N LEU A 473 28.81 -23.05 1.08
CA LEU A 473 30.27 -23.05 1.25
C LEU A 473 30.75 -24.27 2.02
N GLN A 474 30.06 -24.63 3.11
CA GLN A 474 30.32 -25.84 3.88
C GLN A 474 30.16 -27.11 3.01
N SER A 475 29.14 -27.14 2.15
CA SER A 475 28.93 -28.24 1.19
C SER A 475 30.05 -28.37 0.15
N GLN A 476 30.82 -27.31 -0.08
CA GLN A 476 32.05 -27.31 -0.88
C GLN A 476 33.35 -27.38 -0.05
N SER A 477 33.24 -27.70 1.24
CA SER A 477 34.37 -27.78 2.17
C SER A 477 35.17 -26.47 2.35
N GLN A 478 34.57 -25.32 2.00
CA GLN A 478 35.15 -23.99 2.25
C GLN A 478 34.82 -23.53 3.68
N THR A 479 35.44 -24.21 4.66
CA THR A 479 35.07 -24.13 6.08
C THR A 479 35.28 -22.75 6.70
N VAL A 480 36.38 -22.07 6.37
CA VAL A 480 36.71 -20.73 6.92
C VAL A 480 35.67 -19.68 6.48
N ASP A 481 35.32 -19.67 5.19
CA ASP A 481 34.32 -18.73 4.67
C ASP A 481 32.91 -19.07 5.16
N ALA A 482 32.60 -20.37 5.31
CA ALA A 482 31.33 -20.81 5.88
C ALA A 482 31.16 -20.32 7.33
N GLU A 483 32.20 -20.46 8.17
CA GLU A 483 32.19 -19.98 9.55
C GLU A 483 31.93 -18.47 9.61
N LYS A 484 32.67 -17.69 8.80
CA LYS A 484 32.49 -16.24 8.72
C LYS A 484 31.04 -15.84 8.44
N HIS A 485 30.39 -16.51 7.49
CA HIS A 485 29.03 -16.17 7.11
C HIS A 485 27.98 -16.68 8.11
N PHE A 486 28.18 -17.82 8.76
CA PHE A 486 27.32 -18.21 9.88
C PHE A 486 27.43 -17.22 11.05
N LEU A 487 28.64 -16.76 11.39
CA LEU A 487 28.84 -15.77 12.44
C LEU A 487 28.19 -14.42 12.08
N ALA A 488 28.27 -13.99 10.81
CA ALA A 488 27.58 -12.78 10.34
C ALA A 488 26.04 -12.90 10.46
N ALA A 489 25.46 -14.06 10.15
CA ALA A 489 24.04 -14.31 10.37
C ALA A 489 23.66 -14.14 11.86
N LEU A 490 24.50 -14.63 12.77
CA LEU A 490 24.32 -14.50 14.21
C LEU A 490 24.62 -13.09 14.76
N GLU A 491 25.43 -12.29 14.07
CA GLU A 491 25.62 -10.88 14.40
C GLU A 491 24.32 -10.08 14.18
N PHE A 492 23.62 -10.36 13.08
CA PHE A 492 22.35 -9.69 12.76
C PHE A 492 21.14 -10.30 13.49
N ASN A 493 21.15 -11.60 13.76
CA ASN A 493 20.14 -12.28 14.57
C ASN A 493 20.79 -13.34 15.50
N PRO A 494 21.11 -12.96 16.75
CA PRO A 494 21.75 -13.85 17.72
C PRO A 494 20.94 -15.10 18.07
N ASP A 495 19.62 -15.05 17.89
CA ASP A 495 18.68 -16.13 18.22
C ASP A 495 18.29 -16.98 16.99
N PHE A 496 19.03 -16.85 15.89
CA PHE A 496 18.80 -17.66 14.69
C PHE A 496 19.30 -19.10 14.86
N ALA A 497 18.41 -19.97 15.36
CA ALA A 497 18.72 -21.36 15.72
C ALA A 497 19.39 -22.17 14.59
N ALA A 498 18.98 -21.97 13.34
CA ALA A 498 19.53 -22.67 12.19
C ALA A 498 21.03 -22.37 11.98
N ALA A 499 21.49 -21.14 12.24
CA ALA A 499 22.91 -20.80 12.14
C ALA A 499 23.74 -21.39 13.30
N HIS A 500 23.19 -21.46 14.52
CA HIS A 500 23.85 -22.20 15.62
C HIS A 500 23.98 -23.69 15.31
N LEU A 501 22.94 -24.31 14.75
CA LEU A 501 23.00 -25.70 14.30
C LEU A 501 24.04 -25.90 13.17
N GLY A 502 24.07 -24.99 12.20
CA GLY A 502 25.06 -24.99 11.11
C GLY A 502 26.51 -24.89 11.60
N LEU A 503 26.80 -23.95 12.50
CA LEU A 503 28.12 -23.82 13.15
C LEU A 503 28.47 -25.04 14.00
N GLY A 504 27.51 -25.58 14.75
CA GLY A 504 27.70 -26.81 15.51
C GLY A 504 28.14 -27.98 14.62
N GLY A 505 27.46 -28.16 13.49
CA GLY A 505 27.82 -29.14 12.48
C GLY A 505 29.19 -28.87 11.83
N LEU A 506 29.50 -27.61 11.54
CA LEU A 506 30.79 -27.18 10.99
C LEU A 506 31.94 -27.49 11.95
N TYR A 507 31.85 -27.04 13.20
CA TYR A 507 32.86 -27.29 14.23
C TYR A 507 33.05 -28.78 14.54
N ARG A 508 31.96 -29.55 14.54
CA ARG A 508 32.06 -31.02 14.65
C ARG A 508 32.86 -31.61 13.49
N SER A 509 32.63 -31.14 12.27
CA SER A 509 33.34 -31.64 11.08
C SER A 509 34.82 -31.22 11.04
N THR A 510 35.19 -30.13 11.72
CA THR A 510 36.58 -29.65 11.83
C THR A 510 37.28 -30.07 13.13
N GLY A 511 36.65 -30.93 13.95
CA GLY A 511 37.24 -31.45 15.19
C GLY A 511 37.20 -30.49 16.39
N GLN A 512 36.53 -29.35 16.26
CA GLN A 512 36.41 -28.32 17.29
C GLN A 512 35.25 -28.65 18.26
N PHE A 513 35.33 -29.79 18.92
CA PHE A 513 34.20 -30.38 19.64
C PHE A 513 33.62 -29.51 20.77
N GLN A 514 34.46 -28.78 21.50
CA GLN A 514 33.99 -27.89 22.58
C GLN A 514 33.12 -26.73 22.04
N GLN A 515 33.54 -26.11 20.93
CA GLN A 515 32.77 -25.06 20.27
C GLN A 515 31.51 -25.64 19.63
N ALA A 516 31.59 -26.85 19.06
CA ALA A 516 30.44 -27.56 18.52
C ALA A 516 29.37 -27.80 19.59
N GLU A 517 29.75 -28.30 20.77
CA GLU A 517 28.83 -28.52 21.89
C GLU A 517 28.15 -27.22 22.33
N GLN A 518 28.90 -26.13 22.49
CA GLN A 518 28.32 -24.84 22.89
C GLN A 518 27.26 -24.35 21.90
N ARG A 519 27.55 -24.43 20.59
CA ARG A 519 26.62 -23.99 19.53
C ARG A 519 25.39 -24.88 19.45
N LEU A 520 25.55 -26.21 19.56
CA LEU A 520 24.45 -27.16 19.53
C LEU A 520 23.52 -27.02 20.75
N LEU A 521 24.07 -26.76 21.94
CA LEU A 521 23.27 -26.47 23.14
C LEU A 521 22.43 -25.20 22.96
N ARG A 522 23.00 -24.12 22.43
CA ARG A 522 22.25 -22.90 22.15
C ARG A 522 21.16 -23.11 21.09
N ALA A 523 21.45 -23.90 20.05
CA ALA A 523 20.44 -24.28 19.05
C ALA A 523 19.27 -25.04 19.70
N ILE A 524 19.55 -26.02 20.56
CA ILE A 524 18.50 -26.79 21.28
C ILE A 524 17.65 -25.87 22.16
N GLU A 525 18.27 -24.99 22.94
CA GLU A 525 17.56 -24.04 23.81
C GLU A 525 16.57 -23.18 23.02
N LEU A 526 17.00 -22.65 21.86
CA LEU A 526 16.17 -21.82 20.99
C LEU A 526 15.03 -22.62 20.33
N LEU A 527 15.30 -23.87 19.92
CA LEU A 527 14.32 -24.74 19.26
C LEU A 527 13.29 -25.32 20.24
N GLU A 528 13.65 -25.55 21.50
CA GLU A 528 12.71 -26.02 22.54
C GLU A 528 11.65 -24.96 22.89
N GLY A 529 11.98 -23.68 22.73
CA GLY A 529 11.06 -22.56 22.90
C GLY A 529 10.11 -22.33 21.71
N THR A 530 10.31 -23.01 20.57
CA THR A 530 9.63 -22.71 19.31
C THR A 530 8.69 -23.86 18.87
N PRO A 531 7.36 -23.67 18.83
CA PRO A 531 6.43 -24.71 18.38
C PRO A 531 6.58 -25.02 16.88
N GLY A 532 6.99 -26.24 16.53
CA GLY A 532 7.03 -26.72 15.13
C GLY A 532 8.36 -27.30 14.66
N ASP A 533 9.47 -27.04 15.37
CA ASP A 533 10.83 -27.36 14.90
C ASP A 533 11.32 -28.76 15.29
N GLY A 534 10.42 -29.74 15.35
CA GLY A 534 10.75 -31.08 15.83
C GLY A 534 11.83 -31.81 15.01
N ARG A 535 12.00 -31.49 13.72
CA ARG A 535 13.07 -32.07 12.90
C ARG A 535 14.44 -31.50 13.24
N ASP A 536 14.55 -30.19 13.31
CA ASP A 536 15.82 -29.51 13.56
C ASP A 536 16.27 -29.71 15.01
N LEU A 537 15.31 -29.77 15.96
CA LEU A 537 15.60 -30.14 17.34
C LEU A 537 16.15 -31.56 17.46
N ARG A 538 15.58 -32.52 16.72
CA ARG A 538 16.13 -33.90 16.66
C ARG A 538 17.53 -33.90 16.07
N ALA A 539 17.73 -33.23 14.94
CA ALA A 539 19.03 -33.11 14.29
C ALA A 539 20.09 -32.49 15.23
N ALA A 540 19.74 -31.44 15.97
CA ALA A 540 20.63 -30.80 16.92
C ALA A 540 21.03 -31.74 18.08
N ARG A 541 20.06 -32.48 18.64
CA ARG A 541 20.31 -33.46 19.71
C ARG A 541 21.17 -34.63 19.23
N ASP A 542 20.91 -35.13 18.02
CA ASP A 542 21.70 -36.21 17.43
C ASP A 542 23.15 -35.76 17.19
N GLN A 543 23.35 -34.56 16.64
CA GLN A 543 24.69 -34.00 16.47
C GLN A 543 25.41 -33.78 17.82
N LEU A 544 24.71 -33.31 18.85
CA LEU A 544 25.29 -33.10 20.17
C LEU A 544 25.75 -34.42 20.79
N ARG A 545 24.98 -35.50 20.62
CA ARG A 545 25.38 -36.83 21.06
C ARG A 545 26.68 -37.27 20.36
N LEU A 546 26.76 -37.10 19.05
CA LEU A 546 27.96 -37.46 18.29
C LEU A 546 29.20 -36.65 18.73
N VAL A 547 29.05 -35.35 19.03
CA VAL A 547 30.13 -34.51 19.55
C VAL A 547 30.63 -35.03 20.89
N ARG A 548 29.71 -35.39 21.81
CA ARG A 548 30.06 -35.90 23.14
C ARG A 548 30.72 -37.27 23.10
N ASP A 549 30.27 -38.15 22.22
CA ASP A 549 30.87 -39.46 22.03
C ASP A 549 32.28 -39.35 21.42
N ALA A 550 32.52 -38.37 20.54
CA ALA A 550 33.84 -38.11 19.95
C ALA A 550 34.82 -37.33 20.85
N SER A 551 34.31 -36.70 21.92
CA SER A 551 35.12 -35.95 22.90
C SER A 551 35.58 -36.81 24.08
N ARG A 552 35.11 -38.06 24.16
CA ARG A 552 35.51 -39.07 25.13
C ARG A 552 36.56 -39.98 24.52
#